data_AF-A0A9Q4FEU7-F1
#
_entry.id   AF-A0A9Q4FEU7-F1
#
_cell.length_a   1.000
_cell.length_b   1.000
_cell.length_c   1.000
_cell.angle_alpha   90.00
_cell.angle_beta   90.00
_cell.angle_gamma   90.00
#
_symmetry.space_group_name_H-M   'P 1'
#
loop_
_entity.id
_entity.type
_entity.pdbx_description
1 polymer ?
#
loop_
_entity_poly.entity_id
_entity_poly.type
_entity_poly.pdbx_seq_one_letter_code
_entity_poly.pdbx_strand_id
1 'polypeptide(L)' 'MSADIRPDVVQIATGASSLSQGCSAQTVEVVKWDQPLPDVTAFVPPVFKAGLPL' A
#
# COMPACT_ATOMS: atom_id res chain seq x y z
N MET A 1 -3.07 -5.05 18.36
CA MET A 1 -2.15 -5.75 17.43
C MET A 1 -2.27 -5.02 16.10
N SER A 2 -1.21 -4.34 15.67
CA SER A 2 -1.20 -3.54 14.44
C SER A 2 -0.97 -4.46 13.24
N ALA A 3 -1.68 -4.26 12.13
CA ALA A 3 -1.37 -4.85 10.82
C ALA A 3 -0.36 -3.96 10.08
N ASP A 4 0.23 -4.48 9.00
CA ASP A 4 0.93 -3.67 8.02
C ASP A 4 -0.11 -2.91 7.18
N ILE A 5 0.01 -1.58 7.08
CA ILE A 5 -0.99 -0.71 6.43
C ILE A 5 -0.28 0.22 5.46
N ARG A 6 -0.72 0.18 4.20
CA ARG A 6 -0.26 1.02 3.10
C ARG A 6 -1.48 1.71 2.46
N PRO A 7 -1.77 2.98 2.80
CA PRO A 7 -3.01 3.63 2.35
C PRO A 7 -3.05 3.83 0.82
N ASP A 8 -1.90 3.85 0.17
CA ASP A 8 -1.74 3.93 -1.29
C ASP A 8 -2.20 2.66 -2.03
N VAL A 9 -2.35 1.52 -1.35
CA VAL A 9 -2.75 0.25 -1.99
C VAL A 9 -4.13 0.32 -2.64
N VAL A 10 -5.02 1.16 -2.13
CA VAL A 10 -6.39 1.33 -2.64
C VAL A 10 -6.53 2.52 -3.59
N GLN A 11 -5.46 3.26 -3.84
CA GLN A 11 -5.49 4.45 -4.69
C GLN A 11 -5.57 4.07 -6.17
N ILE A 12 -6.41 4.80 -6.92
CA ILE A 12 -6.43 4.75 -8.38
C ILE A 12 -5.34 5.68 -8.92
N ALA A 13 -4.40 5.13 -9.69
CA ALA A 13 -3.29 5.89 -10.29
C ALA A 13 -3.72 6.69 -11.53
N THR A 14 -4.70 7.60 -11.38
CA THR A 14 -5.22 8.43 -12.47
C THR A 14 -5.05 9.92 -12.15
N GLY A 15 -4.75 10.74 -13.15
CA GLY A 15 -4.64 12.18 -12.99
C GLY A 15 -5.96 12.82 -12.56
N ALA A 16 -5.88 13.83 -11.69
CA ALA A 16 -7.06 14.51 -11.12
C ALA A 16 -7.93 15.20 -12.19
N SER A 17 -7.32 15.68 -13.29
CA SER A 17 -8.02 16.26 -14.44
C SER A 17 -7.08 16.39 -15.65
N SER A 18 -7.66 16.66 -16.83
CA SER A 18 -6.89 17.00 -18.04
C SER A 18 -6.06 18.28 -17.91
N LEU A 19 -6.38 19.16 -16.94
CA LEU A 19 -5.73 20.44 -16.73
C LEU A 19 -4.50 20.34 -15.81
N SER A 20 -4.64 19.70 -14.65
CA SER A 20 -3.63 19.75 -13.57
C SER A 20 -2.87 18.45 -13.35
N GLN A 21 -3.36 17.30 -13.87
CA GLN A 21 -2.73 15.97 -13.74
C GLN A 21 -2.25 15.61 -12.32
N GLY A 22 -2.87 16.20 -11.30
CA GLY A 22 -2.53 15.98 -9.89
C GLY A 22 -2.96 14.60 -9.40
N CYS A 23 -2.67 14.31 -8.14
CA CYS A 23 -3.03 13.05 -7.49
C CYS A 23 -4.55 12.97 -7.20
N SER A 24 -5.16 11.80 -7.40
CA SER A 24 -6.58 11.52 -7.11
C SER A 24 -6.80 10.58 -5.91
N ALA A 25 -5.85 10.57 -4.95
CA ALA A 25 -5.80 9.66 -3.80
C ALA A 25 -7.01 9.69 -2.84
N GLN A 26 -7.87 10.71 -2.92
CA GLN A 26 -8.92 10.96 -1.93
C GLN A 26 -10.19 10.08 -2.02
N THR A 27 -10.31 9.16 -2.99
CA THR A 27 -11.55 8.40 -3.21
C THR A 27 -11.48 7.00 -2.62
N VAL A 28 -12.08 6.77 -1.43
CA VAL A 28 -12.14 5.47 -0.76
C VAL A 28 -13.45 5.24 0.01
N GLU A 29 -13.80 3.98 0.24
CA GLU A 29 -14.84 3.53 1.18
C GLU A 29 -14.19 2.71 2.31
N VAL A 30 -14.69 2.83 3.53
CA VAL A 30 -14.15 2.13 4.71
C VAL A 30 -15.23 1.27 5.35
N VAL A 31 -14.90 0.00 5.59
CA VAL A 31 -15.76 -0.99 6.24
C VAL A 31 -15.04 -1.66 7.40
N LYS A 32 -15.79 -2.33 8.28
CA LYS A 32 -15.19 -3.10 9.37
C LYS A 32 -14.51 -4.36 8.81
N TRP A 33 -13.24 -4.55 9.16
CA TRP A 33 -12.53 -5.80 8.91
C TRP A 33 -13.06 -6.91 9.82
N ASP A 34 -13.51 -8.02 9.23
CA ASP A 34 -14.09 -9.16 9.94
C ASP A 34 -13.29 -10.47 9.76
N GLN A 35 -12.15 -10.39 9.06
CA GLN A 35 -11.24 -11.51 8.83
C GLN A 35 -10.07 -11.51 9.83
N PRO A 36 -9.31 -12.62 9.92
CA PRO A 36 -8.04 -12.62 10.64
C PRO A 36 -7.08 -11.55 10.11
N LEU A 37 -6.25 -11.01 11.00
CA LEU A 37 -5.23 -10.03 10.64
C LEU A 37 -3.99 -10.76 10.09
N PRO A 38 -3.43 -10.36 8.93
CA PRO A 38 -2.18 -10.93 8.45
C PRO A 38 -1.00 -10.49 9.34
N ASP A 39 0.09 -11.28 9.30
CA ASP A 39 1.33 -10.95 10.01
C ASP A 39 1.98 -9.68 9.45
N VAL A 40 2.54 -8.86 10.34
CA VAL A 40 3.28 -7.65 9.95
C VAL A 40 4.69 -8.02 9.52
N THR A 41 5.01 -7.77 8.24
CA THR A 41 6.33 -8.07 7.67
C THR A 41 7.12 -6.84 7.26
N ALA A 42 6.53 -5.62 7.29
CA ALA A 42 7.21 -4.37 6.92
C ALA A 42 8.55 -4.12 7.66
N PHE A 43 8.69 -4.64 8.87
CA PHE A 43 9.88 -4.47 9.71
C PHE A 43 10.82 -5.69 9.69
N VAL A 44 10.45 -6.75 8.95
CA VAL A 44 11.30 -7.91 8.74
C VAL A 44 12.24 -7.60 7.57
N PRO A 45 13.56 -7.59 7.77
CA PRO A 45 14.49 -7.29 6.69
C PRO A 45 14.41 -8.36 5.60
N PRO A 46 14.58 -8.00 4.31
CA PRO A 46 14.59 -8.96 3.23
C PRO A 46 15.79 -9.91 3.36
N VAL A 47 15.58 -11.18 3.04
CA VAL A 47 16.69 -12.13 2.87
C VAL A 47 17.30 -11.89 1.50
N PHE A 48 18.58 -11.52 1.45
CA PHE A 48 19.30 -11.43 0.19
C PHE A 48 19.33 -12.80 -0.49
N LYS A 49 18.83 -12.88 -1.73
CA LYS A 49 19.11 -14.02 -2.58
C LYS A 49 20.61 -13.99 -2.91
N ALA A 50 21.33 -15.07 -2.62
CA ALA A 50 22.73 -15.18 -3.01
C ALA A 50 22.87 -14.90 -4.51
N GLY A 51 23.68 -13.89 -4.88
CA GLY A 51 24.08 -13.63 -6.27
C GLY A 51 23.46 -12.41 -6.98
N LEU A 52 22.64 -11.56 -6.34
CA LEU A 52 22.34 -10.24 -6.91
C LEU A 52 23.38 -9.20 -6.42
N PRO A 53 24.15 -8.55 -7.32
CA PRO A 53 25.01 -7.43 -6.93
C PRO A 53 24.16 -6.21 -6.54
N LEU A 54 24.66 -5.45 -5.55
CA LEU A 54 24.19 -4.11 -5.21
C LEU A 54 24.42 -3.13 -6.37
#